data_AF-A0A564YB86-F1
#
_entry.id   AF-A0A564YB86-F1
#
_cell.length_a   1.000
_cell.length_b   1.000
_cell.length_c   1.000
_cell.angle_alpha   90.00
_cell.angle_beta   90.00
_cell.angle_gamma   90.00
#
_symmetry.space_group_name_H-M   'P 1'
#
loop_
_entity.id
_entity.type
_entity.pdbx_description
1 polymer ?
#
loop_
_entity_poly.entity_id
_entity_poly.type
_entity_poly.pdbx_seq_one_letter_code
_entity_poly.pdbx_strand_id
1 'polypeptide(L)'
;MSPSFILFHIVPFPGGYWRFYKPKKYPQKPLLWKVKIGDKQVVNTFFPIKASTLLQAFLICLFLISKHFNIEMPLDVIQFDRSFYNELVKRFPGDSVNSEFY
;
A
#
# COMPACT_ATOMS: atom_id res chain seq x y z
N MET A 1 1.76 -25.38 8.14
CA MET A 1 1.12 -24.12 8.54
C MET A 1 1.04 -23.20 7.34
N SER A 2 -0.17 -22.84 6.92
CA SER A 2 -0.41 -21.82 5.89
C SER A 2 0.06 -20.45 6.40
N PRO A 3 0.59 -19.57 5.53
CA PRO A 3 0.98 -18.22 5.94
C PRO A 3 -0.24 -17.43 6.41
N SER A 4 -0.14 -16.82 7.59
CA SER A 4 -1.16 -15.89 8.09
C SER A 4 -1.13 -14.60 7.26
N PHE A 5 -2.32 -14.13 6.87
CA PHE A 5 -2.47 -12.87 6.14
C PHE A 5 -3.60 -12.03 6.74
N ILE A 6 -3.53 -10.73 6.51
CA ILE A 6 -4.64 -9.79 6.74
C ILE A 6 -5.09 -9.29 5.39
N LEU A 7 -6.39 -9.34 5.12
CA LEU A 7 -7.00 -8.93 3.85
C LEU A 7 -7.97 -7.78 4.11
N PHE A 8 -7.88 -6.74 3.29
CA PHE A 8 -8.79 -5.60 3.30
C PHE A 8 -9.42 -5.48 1.91
N HIS A 9 -10.74 -5.37 1.86
CA HIS A 9 -11.47 -5.14 0.62
C HIS A 9 -11.57 -3.64 0.31
N ILE A 10 -11.48 -3.30 -0.96
CA ILE A 10 -11.62 -1.93 -1.47
C ILE A 10 -13.02 -1.79 -2.09
N VAL A 11 -13.74 -0.73 -1.72
CA VAL A 11 -15.12 -0.44 -2.16
C VAL A 11 -15.18 0.92 -2.87
N PRO A 12 -16.11 1.14 -3.84
CA PRO A 12 -17.08 0.20 -4.46
C PRO A 12 -16.50 -0.54 -5.70
N PHE A 13 -17.29 -1.44 -6.33
CA PHE A 13 -16.89 -2.23 -7.51
C PHE A 13 -16.48 -1.33 -8.70
N PRO A 14 -15.39 -1.60 -9.48
CA PRO A 14 -14.67 -2.87 -9.63
C PRO A 14 -13.86 -3.31 -8.40
N GLY A 15 -13.74 -2.44 -7.40
CA GLY A 15 -13.24 -2.81 -6.08
C GLY A 15 -11.86 -3.43 -6.15
N GLY A 16 -11.52 -4.20 -5.14
CA GLY A 16 -10.22 -4.84 -5.07
C GLY A 16 -9.90 -5.30 -3.67
N TYR A 17 -8.62 -5.51 -3.45
CA TYR A 17 -8.13 -5.79 -2.11
C TYR A 17 -6.71 -5.30 -1.95
N TRP A 18 -6.31 -5.04 -0.71
CA TRP A 18 -4.91 -5.18 -0.35
C TRP A 18 -4.74 -6.23 0.73
N ARG A 19 -3.55 -6.81 0.79
CA ARG A 19 -3.24 -7.87 1.75
C ARG A 19 -1.82 -7.76 2.27
N PHE A 20 -1.66 -8.12 3.53
CA PHE A 20 -0.38 -8.24 4.22
C PHE A 20 -0.07 -9.71 4.46
N TYR A 21 1.17 -10.10 4.15
CA TYR A 21 1.71 -11.42 4.45
C TYR A 21 2.79 -11.31 5.49
N LYS A 22 2.58 -12.03 6.60
CA LYS A 22 3.60 -12.15 7.64
C LYS A 22 4.56 -13.28 7.28
N PRO A 23 5.84 -12.99 6.92
CA PRO A 23 6.81 -14.06 6.74
C PRO A 23 7.10 -14.76 8.07
N LYS A 24 7.52 -16.03 8.03
CA LYS A 24 7.86 -16.81 9.24
C LYS A 24 8.90 -16.13 10.14
N LYS A 25 9.83 -15.38 9.55
CA LYS A 25 10.91 -14.65 10.24
C LYS A 25 10.58 -13.16 10.41
N TYR A 26 9.30 -12.79 10.58
CA TYR A 26 8.95 -11.41 10.91
C TYR A 26 9.27 -11.14 12.40
N PRO A 27 9.92 -10.01 12.76
CA PRO A 27 10.25 -8.84 11.93
C PRO A 27 11.62 -8.86 11.23
N GLN A 28 12.44 -9.92 11.35
CA GLN A 28 13.75 -9.99 10.69
C GLN A 28 13.69 -9.98 9.16
N LYS A 29 12.56 -10.41 8.58
CA LYS A 29 12.21 -10.21 7.17
C LYS A 29 11.06 -9.21 7.08
N PRO A 30 11.10 -8.28 6.10
CA PRO A 30 10.05 -7.29 5.92
C PRO A 30 8.71 -7.95 5.59
N LEU A 31 7.63 -7.30 5.99
CA LEU A 31 6.28 -7.67 5.63
C LEU A 31 6.12 -7.61 4.10
N LEU A 32 5.44 -8.61 3.51
CA LEU A 32 5.05 -8.52 2.10
C LEU A 32 3.65 -7.93 2.01
N TRP A 33 3.43 -7.09 1.01
CA TRP A 33 2.12 -6.50 0.76
C TRP A 33 1.83 -6.47 -0.73
N LYS A 34 0.54 -6.50 -1.05
CA LYS A 34 0.02 -6.41 -2.40
C LYS A 34 -1.25 -5.57 -2.40
N VAL A 35 -1.40 -4.69 -3.37
CA VAL A 35 -2.64 -4.00 -3.71
C VAL A 35 -3.12 -4.53 -5.07
N LYS A 36 -4.40 -4.88 -5.19
CA LYS A 36 -5.03 -5.26 -6.46
C LYS A 36 -6.31 -4.43 -6.63
N ILE A 37 -6.45 -3.79 -7.78
CA ILE A 37 -7.63 -3.01 -8.16
C ILE A 37 -8.01 -3.41 -9.60
N GLY A 38 -9.19 -3.99 -9.79
CA GLY A 38 -9.55 -4.63 -11.06
C GLY A 38 -8.50 -5.65 -11.52
N ASP A 39 -8.00 -5.51 -12.73
CA ASP A 39 -6.95 -6.37 -13.30
C ASP A 39 -5.53 -5.93 -12.97
N LYS A 40 -5.37 -4.75 -12.39
CA LYS A 40 -4.07 -4.15 -12.07
C LYS A 40 -3.62 -4.49 -10.66
N GLN A 41 -2.31 -4.60 -10.46
CA GLN A 41 -1.74 -4.83 -9.14
C GLN A 41 -0.39 -4.15 -8.90
N VAL A 42 -0.09 -3.93 -7.62
CA VAL A 42 1.23 -3.50 -7.12
C VAL A 42 1.66 -4.47 -6.03
N VAL A 43 2.93 -4.87 -6.03
CA VAL A 43 3.53 -5.68 -4.97
C VAL A 43 4.78 -5.01 -4.42
N ASN A 44 5.04 -5.22 -3.13
CA ASN A 44 6.13 -4.56 -2.42
C ASN A 44 7.53 -4.80 -2.99
N THR A 45 7.74 -5.91 -3.71
CA THR A 45 9.05 -6.26 -4.29
C THR A 45 9.45 -5.26 -5.37
N PHE A 46 8.51 -4.79 -6.18
CA PHE A 46 8.76 -3.85 -7.28
C PHE A 46 8.54 -2.38 -6.90
N PHE A 47 7.85 -2.12 -5.78
CA PHE A 47 7.61 -0.75 -5.35
C PHE A 47 8.91 -0.07 -4.85
N PRO A 48 9.20 1.18 -5.27
CA PRO A 48 10.50 1.82 -5.02
C PRO A 48 10.68 2.33 -3.58
N ILE A 49 9.59 2.59 -2.85
CA ILE A 49 9.66 2.98 -1.43
C ILE A 49 9.45 1.75 -0.57
N LYS A 50 10.41 1.46 0.32
CA LYS A 50 10.33 0.29 1.20
C LYS A 50 9.72 0.69 2.54
N ALA A 51 8.64 0.00 2.92
CA ALA A 51 8.07 0.09 4.25
C ALA A 51 8.90 -0.73 5.24
N SER A 52 9.33 -0.10 6.33
CA SER A 52 10.03 -0.76 7.43
C SER A 52 9.08 -1.30 8.51
N THR A 53 7.83 -0.82 8.53
CA THR A 53 6.82 -1.20 9.52
C THR A 53 5.50 -1.60 8.84
N LEU A 54 4.64 -2.32 9.58
CA LEU A 54 3.27 -2.60 9.14
C LEU A 54 2.48 -1.30 8.89
N LEU A 55 2.68 -0.28 9.73
CA LEU A 55 2.04 1.03 9.57
C LEU A 55 2.44 1.69 8.26
N GLN A 56 3.72 1.72 7.92
CA GLN A 56 4.19 2.28 6.65
C GLN A 56 3.67 1.47 5.46
N ALA A 57 3.61 0.14 5.56
CA ALA A 57 3.01 -0.69 4.52
C ALA A 57 1.52 -0.39 4.34
N PHE A 58 0.80 -0.14 5.44
CA PHE A 58 -0.59 0.31 5.44
C PHE A 58 -0.75 1.68 4.77
N LEU A 59 0.12 2.63 5.09
CA LEU A 59 0.12 3.95 4.46
C LEU A 59 0.42 3.88 2.97
N ILE A 60 1.38 3.04 2.53
CA ILE A 60 1.62 2.81 1.10
C ILE A 60 0.36 2.27 0.43
N CYS A 61 -0.26 1.23 0.98
CA CYS A 61 -1.46 0.63 0.39
C CYS A 61 -2.57 1.67 0.23
N LEU A 62 -2.87 2.43 1.29
CA LEU A 62 -3.86 3.49 1.23
C LEU A 62 -3.47 4.60 0.24
N PHE A 63 -2.20 4.97 0.17
CA PHE A 63 -1.72 6.01 -0.75
C PHE A 63 -1.91 5.59 -2.20
N LEU A 64 -1.55 4.35 -2.51
CA LEU A 64 -1.74 3.78 -3.85
C LEU A 64 -3.21 3.80 -4.26
N ILE A 65 -4.10 3.46 -3.34
CA ILE A 65 -5.54 3.41 -3.59
C ILE A 65 -6.12 4.80 -3.74
N SER A 66 -5.79 5.71 -2.82
CA SER A 66 -6.21 7.10 -2.86
C SER A 66 -5.82 7.75 -4.19
N LYS A 67 -4.57 7.57 -4.61
CA LYS A 67 -4.08 8.06 -5.90
C LYS A 67 -4.75 7.39 -7.09
N HIS A 68 -4.95 6.08 -7.06
CA HIS A 68 -5.59 5.37 -8.16
C HIS A 68 -7.05 5.83 -8.40
N PHE A 69 -7.79 6.06 -7.32
CA PHE A 69 -9.18 6.54 -7.39
C PHE A 69 -9.31 8.07 -7.44
N ASN A 70 -8.19 8.80 -7.47
CA ASN A 70 -8.16 10.26 -7.40
C ASN A 70 -8.99 10.82 -6.22
N ILE A 71 -8.85 10.18 -5.05
CA ILE A 71 -9.45 10.61 -3.79
C ILE A 71 -8.36 11.07 -2.82
N GLU A 72 -8.71 12.00 -1.95
CA GLU A 72 -7.81 12.44 -0.90
C GLU A 72 -7.65 11.36 0.18
N MET A 73 -6.44 11.21 0.69
CA MET A 73 -6.22 10.37 1.87
C MET A 73 -6.71 11.14 3.11
N PRO A 74 -7.47 10.51 4.02
CA PRO A 74 -7.94 11.18 5.23
C PRO A 74 -6.79 11.75 6.07
N LEU A 75 -6.95 12.97 6.59
CA LEU A 75 -5.92 13.66 7.38
C LEU A 75 -5.50 12.86 8.61
N ASP A 76 -6.45 12.21 9.29
CA ASP A 76 -6.17 11.41 10.48
C ASP A 76 -5.25 10.21 10.17
N VAL A 77 -5.35 9.67 8.96
CA VAL A 77 -4.44 8.60 8.49
C VAL A 77 -3.05 9.16 8.20
N ILE A 78 -2.98 10.33 7.54
CA ILE A 78 -1.72 11.00 7.22
C ILE A 78 -0.94 11.34 8.52
N GLN A 79 -1.65 11.69 9.59
CA GLN A 79 -1.06 12.02 10.88
C GLN A 79 -0.34 10.85 11.56
N PHE A 80 -0.64 9.59 11.21
CA PHE A 80 0.06 8.45 11.79
C PHE A 80 1.55 8.42 11.46
N ASP A 81 1.96 8.89 10.28
CA ASP A 81 3.37 9.07 9.90
C ASP A 81 3.48 10.13 8.79
N ARG A 82 3.40 11.41 9.19
CA ARG A 82 3.39 12.53 8.26
C ARG A 82 4.69 12.65 7.46
N SER A 83 5.82 12.30 8.07
CA SER A 83 7.13 12.33 7.40
C SER A 83 7.16 11.33 6.25
N PHE A 84 6.71 10.11 6.50
CA PHE A 84 6.66 9.08 5.48
C PHE A 84 5.63 9.38 4.38
N TYR A 85 4.46 9.92 4.74
CA TYR A 85 3.48 10.39 3.75
C TYR A 85 4.07 11.47 2.82
N ASN A 86 4.80 12.44 3.37
CA ASN A 86 5.45 13.48 2.56
C ASN A 86 6.50 12.89 1.59
N GLU A 87 7.20 11.83 2.00
CA GLU A 87 8.12 11.09 1.11
C GLU A 87 7.37 10.44 -0.06
N LEU A 88 6.23 9.80 0.21
CA LEU A 88 5.37 9.22 -0.83
C LEU A 88 4.91 10.28 -1.83
N VAL A 89 4.40 11.42 -1.35
CA VAL A 89 3.95 12.54 -2.20
C VAL A 89 5.11 13.10 -3.03
N LYS A 90 6.28 13.28 -2.43
CA LYS A 90 7.47 13.78 -3.12
C LYS A 90 7.92 12.84 -4.23
N ARG A 91 7.86 11.52 -3.99
CA ARG A 91 8.27 10.51 -4.97
C ARG A 91 7.25 10.33 -6.09
N PHE A 92 5.97 10.50 -5.78
CA PHE A 92 4.86 10.29 -6.70
C PHE A 92 3.95 11.52 -6.81
N PRO A 93 4.39 12.57 -7.53
CA PRO A 93 3.59 13.77 -7.76
C PRO A 93 2.41 13.48 -8.70
N GLY A 94 1.25 14.06 -8.41
CA GLY A 94 0.03 13.89 -9.23
C GLY A 94 -0.44 12.44 -9.28
N ASP A 95 -0.63 11.93 -10.49
CA ASP A 95 -1.17 10.59 -10.79
C ASP A 95 -0.09 9.58 -11.19
N SER A 96 1.19 9.92 -10.95
CA SER A 96 2.34 9.08 -11.35
C SER A 96 2.36 7.70 -10.68
N VAL A 97 1.52 7.47 -9.67
CA VAL A 97 1.32 6.16 -9.05
C VAL A 97 0.79 5.12 -10.05
N ASN A 98 0.01 5.53 -11.05
CA ASN A 98 -0.64 4.60 -11.97
C ASN A 98 0.35 3.79 -12.83
N SER A 99 1.60 4.24 -12.98
CA SER A 99 2.64 3.48 -13.68
C SER A 99 3.20 2.31 -12.86
N GLU A 100 2.95 2.28 -11.55
CA GLU A 100 3.41 1.19 -10.67
C GLU A 100 2.48 -0.02 -10.73
N PHE A 101 1.27 0.18 -11.23
CA PHE A 101 0.27 -0.85 -11.45
C PHE A 101 0.53 -1.57 -12.78
N TYR A 102 0.68 -2.89 -12.72
CA TYR A 102 0.88 -3.78 -13.88
C TYR A 102 -0.13 -4.92 -13.90
#